data_AF-A0A1R1I792-F1
#
_entry.id   AF-A0A1R1I792-F1
#
_cell.length_a   1.000
_cell.length_b   1.000
_cell.length_c   1.000
_cell.angle_alpha   90.00
_cell.angle_beta   90.00
_cell.angle_gamma   90.00
#
_symmetry.space_group_name_H-M   'P 1'
#
loop_
_entity.id
_entity.type
_entity.pdbx_description
1 polymer ?
#
loop_
_entity_poly.entity_id
_entity_poly.type
_entity_poly.pdbx_seq_one_letter_code
_entity_poly.pdbx_strand_id
1 'polypeptide(L)'
;MKSRPFLLALALSSFSMNSFGFLGFGGTRWTEDALLHNGAVLLVERNVERGGRHEIGQKPPYREQRLQFKHSATGEKVIWEDLNAKDIGTASFLPMLVDIVANTPYVVVTPMGCLSYNKWGRPNPPYVVFRYKGERWTRIPLSDLPKEIIIPNLISSAPDIEIERLGKTHVTVDDVKRANSRFKQPEYKSILRTEVPAGSYGSSVNCEEMVYYKGAWVGPGDSIGKRMMDRRSK
;
A
#
# COMPACT_ATOMS: atom_id res chain seq x y z
N MET A 1 31.33 17.73 -51.92
CA MET A 1 30.12 17.69 -51.08
C MET A 1 30.47 16.98 -49.77
N LYS A 2 30.46 17.69 -48.64
CA LYS A 2 30.76 17.12 -47.30
C LYS A 2 29.43 16.92 -46.57
N SER A 3 29.04 15.68 -46.33
CA SER A 3 27.89 15.31 -45.49
C SER A 3 28.30 15.30 -44.01
N ARG A 4 27.58 16.07 -43.20
CA ARG A 4 27.77 16.20 -41.75
C ARG A 4 27.23 14.97 -41.00
N PRO A 5 27.87 14.52 -39.91
CA PRO A 5 27.33 13.48 -39.05
C PRO A 5 26.23 14.01 -38.13
N PHE A 6 25.17 13.21 -37.97
CA PHE A 6 24.08 13.44 -37.02
C PHE A 6 24.59 13.19 -35.59
N LEU A 7 24.52 14.21 -34.74
CA LEU A 7 24.73 14.09 -33.29
C LEU A 7 23.46 13.51 -32.65
N LEU A 8 23.60 12.35 -32.01
CA LEU A 8 22.58 11.74 -31.16
C LEU A 8 22.55 12.50 -29.83
N ALA A 9 21.54 13.33 -29.61
CA ALA A 9 21.33 14.03 -28.35
C ALA A 9 20.68 13.09 -27.32
N LEU A 10 21.43 12.70 -26.30
CA LEU A 10 20.92 12.00 -25.13
C LEU A 10 20.12 12.99 -24.27
N ALA A 11 18.79 12.92 -24.34
CA ALA A 11 17.91 13.74 -23.51
C ALA A 11 17.94 13.23 -22.06
N LEU A 12 18.83 13.80 -21.25
CA LEU A 12 18.75 13.72 -19.79
C LEU A 12 17.50 14.50 -19.37
N SER A 13 16.38 13.81 -19.16
CA SER A 13 15.18 14.38 -18.57
C SER A 13 15.52 14.80 -17.14
N SER A 14 15.82 16.08 -16.98
CA SER A 14 15.93 16.77 -15.70
C SER A 14 14.62 16.58 -14.93
N PHE A 15 14.66 15.80 -13.86
CA PHE A 15 13.63 15.84 -12.85
C PHE A 15 13.72 17.23 -12.21
N SER A 16 12.80 18.12 -12.57
CA SER A 16 12.52 19.27 -11.72
C SER A 16 12.08 18.71 -10.37
N MET A 17 12.99 18.75 -9.40
CA MET A 17 12.66 18.63 -8.00
C MET A 17 11.86 19.89 -7.66
N ASN A 18 10.57 19.89 -7.96
CA ASN A 18 9.68 20.80 -7.28
C ASN A 18 9.77 20.43 -5.80
N SER A 19 10.57 21.19 -5.05
CA SER A 19 10.52 21.26 -3.61
C SER A 19 9.15 21.82 -3.23
N PHE A 20 8.13 20.96 -3.25
CA PHE A 20 6.87 21.26 -2.58
C PHE A 20 7.09 21.06 -1.09
N GLY A 21 7.76 22.03 -0.49
CA GLY A 21 7.81 22.27 0.95
C GLY A 21 7.39 23.70 1.20
N PHE A 22 6.08 24.00 1.21
CA PHE A 22 5.56 25.23 1.81
C PHE A 22 4.04 25.26 2.07
N LEU A 23 3.42 24.12 2.41
CA LEU A 23 2.14 24.09 3.14
C LEU A 23 2.19 22.88 4.08
N GLY A 24 2.11 23.12 5.39
CA GLY A 24 2.41 22.16 6.45
C GLY A 24 1.51 20.94 6.52
N PHE A 25 1.78 19.92 5.70
CA PHE A 25 1.30 18.56 5.88
C PHE A 25 2.37 17.76 6.63
N GLY A 26 2.09 17.35 7.86
CA GLY A 26 2.95 16.48 8.65
C GLY A 26 3.07 15.07 8.02
N GLY A 27 4.12 14.34 8.35
CA GLY A 27 4.30 12.95 7.90
C GLY A 27 5.70 12.64 7.37
N THR A 28 6.00 11.35 7.24
CA THR A 28 7.25 10.84 6.69
C THR A 28 7.10 10.67 5.18
N ARG A 29 8.00 11.26 4.39
CA ARG A 29 7.99 11.22 2.92
C ARG A 29 9.33 10.76 2.38
N TRP A 30 9.31 9.86 1.41
CA TRP A 30 10.50 9.35 0.72
C TRP A 30 10.14 8.91 -0.69
N THR A 31 11.16 8.52 -1.44
CA THR A 31 10.99 7.84 -2.73
C THR A 31 11.54 6.42 -2.64
N GLU A 32 10.91 5.47 -3.31
CA GLU A 32 11.37 4.09 -3.41
C GLU A 32 11.28 3.58 -4.86
N ASP A 33 12.31 2.85 -5.28
CA ASP A 33 12.41 2.21 -6.58
C ASP A 33 11.59 0.90 -6.59
N ALA A 34 10.46 0.91 -7.30
CA ALA A 34 9.65 -0.28 -7.53
C ALA A 34 10.12 -0.99 -8.80
N LEU A 35 10.74 -2.17 -8.65
CA LEU A 35 11.08 -3.04 -9.77
C LEU A 35 9.80 -3.70 -10.31
N LEU A 36 9.45 -3.40 -11.56
CA LEU A 36 8.25 -3.88 -12.24
C LEU A 36 8.45 -5.29 -12.82
N HIS A 37 7.35 -5.98 -13.15
CA HIS A 37 7.36 -7.32 -13.76
C HIS A 37 8.23 -7.45 -15.03
N ASN A 38 8.40 -6.37 -15.78
CA ASN A 38 9.18 -6.33 -17.02
C ASN A 38 10.65 -5.91 -16.82
N GLY A 39 11.10 -5.74 -15.58
CA GLY A 39 12.47 -5.33 -15.23
C GLY A 39 12.71 -3.82 -15.25
N ALA A 40 11.72 -3.01 -15.64
CA ALA A 40 11.82 -1.55 -15.50
C ALA A 40 11.73 -1.13 -14.03
N VAL A 41 12.33 0.01 -13.70
CA VAL A 41 12.24 0.61 -12.36
C VAL A 41 11.30 1.81 -12.41
N LEU A 42 10.28 1.80 -11.56
CA LEU A 42 9.35 2.89 -11.37
C LEU A 42 9.72 3.64 -10.09
N LEU A 43 9.99 4.95 -10.20
CA LEU A 43 10.19 5.80 -9.03
C LEU A 43 8.84 6.12 -8.39
N VAL A 44 8.64 5.65 -7.16
CA VAL A 44 7.41 5.86 -6.39
C VAL A 44 7.71 6.81 -5.25
N GLU A 45 6.98 7.90 -5.19
CA GLU A 45 6.93 8.74 -3.99
C GLU A 45 5.89 8.19 -3.03
N ARG A 46 6.29 7.99 -1.78
CA ARG A 46 5.42 7.53 -0.71
C ARG A 46 5.38 8.54 0.42
N ASN A 47 4.19 8.76 0.94
CA ASN A 47 3.94 9.59 2.12
C ASN A 47 3.07 8.82 3.10
N VAL A 48 3.41 8.94 4.37
CA VAL A 48 2.69 8.35 5.48
C VAL A 48 2.52 9.41 6.57
N GLU A 49 1.28 9.67 6.94
CA GLU A 49 0.96 10.53 8.08
C GLU A 49 0.38 9.69 9.22
N ARG A 50 0.90 9.90 10.42
CA ARG A 50 0.43 9.24 11.64
C ARG A 50 -0.41 10.21 12.47
N GLY A 51 -1.46 9.70 13.11
CA GLY A 51 -2.30 10.51 14.00
C GLY A 51 -3.40 9.70 14.66
N GLY A 52 -3.98 10.23 15.74
CA GLY A 52 -5.02 9.59 16.52
C GLY A 52 -4.55 9.07 17.88
N ARG A 53 -5.49 8.47 18.62
CA ARG A 53 -5.23 7.91 19.96
C ARG A 53 -4.30 6.70 19.85
N HIS A 54 -3.35 6.62 20.77
CA HIS A 54 -2.38 5.54 20.89
C HIS A 54 -1.93 5.43 22.34
N GLU A 55 -1.36 4.28 22.70
CA GLU A 55 -0.80 4.06 24.03
C GLU A 55 0.53 4.79 24.19
N ILE A 56 0.88 5.15 25.42
CA ILE A 56 2.17 5.81 25.72
C ILE A 56 3.32 4.88 25.31
N GLY A 57 4.26 5.41 24.54
CA GLY A 57 5.41 4.65 24.02
C GLY A 57 5.18 3.96 22.66
N GLN A 58 3.95 3.97 22.14
CA GLN A 58 3.64 3.51 20.79
C GLN A 58 3.63 4.69 19.81
N LYS A 59 3.92 4.46 18.53
CA LYS A 59 3.63 5.47 17.50
C LYS A 59 2.12 5.55 17.27
N PRO A 60 1.57 6.74 16.95
CA PRO A 60 0.19 6.83 16.49
C PRO A 60 -0.06 5.96 15.25
N PRO A 61 -1.29 5.48 15.04
CA PRO A 61 -1.61 4.70 13.85
C PRO A 61 -1.49 5.54 12.58
N TYR A 62 -1.49 4.90 11.41
CA TYR A 62 -1.57 5.62 10.15
C TYR A 62 -2.91 6.32 10.03
N ARG A 63 -2.87 7.64 9.89
CA ARG A 63 -4.03 8.45 9.57
C ARG A 63 -4.29 8.43 8.08
N GLU A 64 -3.24 8.60 7.28
CA GLU A 64 -3.27 8.71 5.83
C GLU A 64 -2.02 8.09 5.20
N GLN A 65 -2.18 7.54 3.99
CA GLN A 65 -1.08 7.07 3.16
C GLN A 65 -1.32 7.43 1.69
N ARG A 66 -0.22 7.71 0.98
CA ARG A 66 -0.25 8.05 -0.44
C ARG A 66 0.90 7.38 -1.18
N LEU A 67 0.61 6.85 -2.35
CA LEU A 67 1.60 6.50 -3.38
C LEU A 67 1.41 7.44 -4.56
N GLN A 68 2.51 7.92 -5.12
CA GLN A 68 2.50 8.77 -6.30
C GLN A 68 3.61 8.38 -7.26
N PHE A 69 3.29 8.26 -8.54
CA PHE A 69 4.26 7.94 -9.59
C PHE A 69 3.81 8.51 -10.93
N LYS A 70 4.70 8.52 -11.93
CA LYS A 70 4.35 8.87 -13.30
C LYS A 70 4.01 7.61 -14.09
N HIS A 71 2.91 7.68 -14.84
CA HIS A 71 2.54 6.63 -15.76
C HIS A 71 3.55 6.54 -16.90
N SER A 72 4.04 5.34 -17.20
CA SER A 72 5.19 5.16 -18.11
C SER A 72 4.88 5.54 -19.57
N ALA A 73 3.66 5.34 -20.06
CA ALA A 73 3.33 5.71 -21.45
C ALA A 73 2.74 7.13 -21.61
N THR A 74 1.96 7.61 -20.63
CA THR A 74 1.29 8.91 -20.75
C THR A 74 2.05 10.05 -20.06
N GLY A 75 2.99 9.73 -19.17
CA GLY A 75 3.70 10.71 -18.34
C GLY A 75 2.83 11.35 -17.25
N GLU A 76 1.55 10.99 -17.19
CA GLU A 76 0.59 11.52 -16.23
C GLU A 76 0.92 11.10 -14.81
N LYS A 77 0.61 11.97 -13.85
CA LYS A 77 0.76 11.67 -12.44
C LYS A 77 -0.39 10.80 -11.96
N VAL A 78 -0.06 9.62 -11.44
CA VAL A 78 -1.01 8.69 -10.83
C VAL A 78 -0.85 8.77 -9.32
N ILE A 79 -1.96 8.85 -8.58
CA ILE A 79 -1.97 8.92 -7.12
C ILE A 79 -2.92 7.86 -6.58
N TRP A 80 -2.41 6.98 -5.72
CA TRP A 80 -3.23 6.10 -4.88
C TRP A 80 -3.24 6.63 -3.44
N GLU A 81 -4.41 6.62 -2.80
CA GLU A 81 -4.60 7.17 -1.46
C GLU A 81 -5.37 6.18 -0.57
N ASP A 82 -5.00 6.15 0.70
CA ASP A 82 -5.72 5.49 1.78
C ASP A 82 -5.87 6.47 2.94
N LEU A 83 -7.10 6.92 3.14
CA LEU A 83 -7.45 7.96 4.11
C LEU A 83 -8.09 7.34 5.36
N ASN A 84 -8.20 8.14 6.43
CA ASN A 84 -8.79 7.68 7.68
C ASN A 84 -10.24 7.21 7.47
N ALA A 85 -10.47 5.90 7.70
CA ALA A 85 -11.80 5.32 7.69
C ALA A 85 -12.44 5.48 9.07
N LYS A 86 -13.48 6.31 9.19
CA LYS A 86 -14.10 6.68 10.49
C LYS A 86 -14.52 5.48 11.34
N ASP A 87 -14.97 4.40 10.72
CA ASP A 87 -15.40 3.17 11.38
C ASP A 87 -14.24 2.30 11.89
N ILE A 88 -13.02 2.50 11.39
CA ILE A 88 -11.79 1.86 11.89
C ILE A 88 -11.00 2.82 12.79
N GLY A 89 -11.01 4.12 12.49
CA GLY A 89 -10.24 5.18 13.14
C GLY A 89 -8.84 5.39 12.56
N THR A 90 -8.47 4.67 11.50
CA THR A 90 -7.15 4.70 10.86
C THR A 90 -7.27 4.56 9.34
N ALA A 91 -6.16 4.71 8.62
CA ALA A 91 -6.00 4.20 7.26
C ALA A 91 -6.30 2.67 7.24
N SER A 92 -6.71 2.12 6.11
CA SER A 92 -7.15 0.70 6.02
C SER A 92 -6.05 -0.26 5.60
N PHE A 93 -4.95 0.21 5.01
CA PHE A 93 -4.11 -0.62 4.15
C PHE A 93 -2.62 -0.42 4.38
N LEU A 94 -1.85 -1.42 3.96
CA LEU A 94 -0.40 -1.39 3.87
C LEU A 94 -0.03 -1.75 2.43
N PRO A 95 0.34 -0.75 1.59
CA PRO A 95 0.83 -1.02 0.25
C PRO A 95 2.12 -1.81 0.26
N MET A 96 2.19 -2.81 -0.62
CA MET A 96 3.32 -3.72 -0.76
C MET A 96 3.80 -3.87 -2.21
N LEU A 97 2.96 -3.47 -3.18
CA LEU A 97 3.29 -3.58 -4.60
C LEU A 97 2.61 -2.50 -5.42
N VAL A 98 3.32 -1.99 -6.42
CA VAL A 98 2.77 -1.27 -7.58
C VAL A 98 3.34 -1.82 -8.88
N ASP A 99 2.52 -1.96 -9.92
CA ASP A 99 2.99 -2.36 -11.25
C ASP A 99 2.17 -1.70 -12.37
N ILE A 100 2.69 -1.72 -13.59
CA ILE A 100 2.02 -1.21 -14.79
C ILE A 100 2.05 -2.32 -15.85
N VAL A 101 0.94 -3.04 -16.03
CA VAL A 101 0.80 -4.10 -17.04
C VAL A 101 -0.10 -3.60 -18.16
N ALA A 102 0.36 -3.72 -19.42
CA ALA A 102 -0.38 -3.25 -20.60
C ALA A 102 -0.96 -1.85 -20.41
N ASN A 103 -0.12 -0.90 -19.98
CA ASN A 103 -0.48 0.50 -19.77
C ASN A 103 -1.54 0.74 -18.67
N THR A 104 -1.70 -0.22 -17.76
CA THR A 104 -2.67 -0.15 -16.67
C THR A 104 -1.95 -0.29 -15.33
N PRO A 105 -2.00 0.74 -14.46
CA PRO A 105 -1.46 0.64 -13.11
C PRO A 105 -2.28 -0.27 -12.19
N TYR A 106 -1.57 -1.01 -11.36
CA TYR A 106 -2.11 -1.87 -10.30
C TYR A 106 -1.41 -1.55 -8.98
N VAL A 107 -2.18 -1.58 -7.89
CA VAL A 107 -1.65 -1.53 -6.52
C VAL A 107 -2.20 -2.73 -5.77
N VAL A 108 -1.31 -3.45 -5.08
CA VAL A 108 -1.70 -4.52 -4.15
C VAL A 108 -1.37 -4.08 -2.74
N VAL A 109 -2.34 -4.23 -1.86
CA VAL A 109 -2.22 -3.87 -0.45
C VAL A 109 -2.69 -5.01 0.45
N THR A 110 -2.16 -5.07 1.66
CA THR A 110 -2.73 -5.90 2.73
C THR A 110 -3.56 -5.04 3.68
N PRO A 111 -4.71 -5.51 4.21
CA PRO A 111 -5.43 -4.80 5.26
C PRO A 111 -4.56 -4.56 6.50
N MET A 112 -4.58 -3.34 7.03
CA MET A 112 -3.88 -2.96 8.25
C MET A 112 -4.69 -3.40 9.48
N GLY A 113 -4.36 -4.57 10.01
CA GLY A 113 -4.98 -5.13 11.21
C GLY A 113 -6.37 -5.73 11.00
N CYS A 114 -6.92 -6.28 12.08
CA CYS A 114 -8.14 -7.10 12.02
C CYS A 114 -9.41 -6.32 11.68
N LEU A 115 -9.53 -5.05 12.08
CA LEU A 115 -10.70 -4.23 11.74
C LEU A 115 -10.74 -3.95 10.24
N SER A 116 -9.62 -3.54 9.66
CA SER A 116 -9.49 -3.37 8.21
C SER A 116 -9.75 -4.68 7.47
N TYR A 117 -9.20 -5.78 7.96
CA TYR A 117 -9.44 -7.10 7.37
C TYR A 117 -10.94 -7.46 7.33
N ASN A 118 -11.66 -7.25 8.43
CA ASN A 118 -13.12 -7.46 8.49
C ASN A 118 -13.88 -6.49 7.58
N LYS A 119 -13.57 -5.19 7.61
CA LYS A 119 -14.20 -4.17 6.74
C LYS A 119 -14.09 -4.50 5.26
N TRP A 120 -12.94 -5.00 4.84
CA TRP A 120 -12.65 -5.25 3.43
C TRP A 120 -13.05 -6.65 2.96
N GLY A 121 -13.84 -7.37 3.76
CA GLY A 121 -14.46 -8.64 3.37
C GLY A 121 -13.55 -9.84 3.56
N ARG A 122 -12.59 -9.77 4.49
CA ARG A 122 -11.72 -10.87 4.92
C ARG A 122 -11.09 -11.63 3.73
N PRO A 123 -10.40 -10.94 2.80
CA PRO A 123 -9.85 -11.59 1.61
C PRO A 123 -8.88 -12.73 1.96
N ASN A 124 -8.85 -13.79 1.16
CA ASN A 124 -7.86 -14.86 1.30
C ASN A 124 -7.33 -15.28 -0.08
N PRO A 125 -6.02 -15.13 -0.40
CA PRO A 125 -4.96 -14.45 0.36
C PRO A 125 -5.33 -13.04 0.86
N PRO A 126 -4.66 -12.50 1.90
CA PRO A 126 -5.06 -11.27 2.57
C PRO A 126 -4.70 -10.00 1.78
N TYR A 127 -5.07 -9.96 0.49
CA TYR A 127 -4.83 -8.85 -0.42
C TYR A 127 -6.13 -8.14 -0.79
N VAL A 128 -6.03 -6.82 -0.95
CA VAL A 128 -7.00 -6.02 -1.72
C VAL A 128 -6.27 -5.46 -2.92
N VAL A 129 -6.83 -5.66 -4.10
CA VAL A 129 -6.21 -5.26 -5.37
C VAL A 129 -6.96 -4.09 -5.96
N PHE A 130 -6.23 -3.06 -6.37
CA PHE A 130 -6.75 -1.90 -7.06
C PHE A 130 -6.18 -1.81 -8.47
N ARG A 131 -7.04 -1.51 -9.43
CA ARG A 131 -6.69 -1.21 -10.82
C ARG A 131 -7.01 0.25 -11.10
N TYR A 132 -6.09 0.96 -11.74
CA TYR A 132 -6.32 2.33 -12.20
C TYR A 132 -6.90 2.33 -13.61
N LYS A 133 -8.08 2.93 -13.81
CA LYS A 133 -8.72 3.08 -15.12
C LYS A 133 -9.51 4.38 -15.15
N GLY A 134 -9.32 5.20 -16.20
CA GLY A 134 -10.08 6.44 -16.38
C GLY A 134 -9.98 7.37 -15.16
N GLU A 135 -8.74 7.62 -14.72
CA GLU A 135 -8.42 8.50 -13.59
C GLU A 135 -8.92 8.04 -12.21
N ARG A 136 -9.34 6.78 -12.08
CA ARG A 136 -9.89 6.25 -10.82
C ARG A 136 -9.31 4.89 -10.48
N TRP A 137 -9.08 4.68 -9.18
CA TRP A 137 -8.79 3.36 -8.63
C TRP A 137 -10.09 2.61 -8.39
N THR A 138 -10.16 1.39 -8.90
CA THR A 138 -11.28 0.47 -8.67
C THR A 138 -10.75 -0.81 -8.05
N ARG A 139 -11.40 -1.30 -7.00
CA ARG A 139 -11.10 -2.63 -6.44
C ARG A 139 -11.46 -3.70 -7.48
N ILE A 140 -10.55 -4.64 -7.70
CA ILE A 140 -10.77 -5.81 -8.55
C ILE A 140 -10.55 -7.10 -7.73
N PRO A 141 -11.12 -8.25 -8.14
CA PRO A 141 -10.80 -9.51 -7.50
C PRO A 141 -9.34 -9.92 -7.80
N LEU A 142 -8.74 -10.71 -6.92
CA LEU A 142 -7.35 -11.19 -7.07
C LEU A 142 -7.16 -12.05 -8.35
N SER A 143 -8.23 -12.71 -8.82
CA SER A 143 -8.26 -13.46 -10.08
C SER A 143 -7.95 -12.57 -11.30
N ASP A 144 -8.28 -11.29 -11.22
CA ASP A 144 -8.14 -10.32 -12.32
C ASP A 144 -6.80 -9.57 -12.26
N LEU A 145 -6.01 -9.75 -11.19
CA LEU A 145 -4.66 -9.21 -11.12
C LEU A 145 -3.77 -9.96 -12.13
N PRO A 146 -3.08 -9.26 -13.05
CA PRO A 146 -2.22 -9.89 -14.04
C PRO A 146 -1.23 -10.90 -13.44
N LYS A 147 -0.99 -12.01 -14.15
CA LYS A 147 -0.19 -13.14 -13.64
C LYS A 147 1.31 -12.83 -13.57
N GLU A 148 1.77 -11.83 -14.33
CA GLU A 148 3.16 -11.37 -14.32
C GLU A 148 3.50 -10.63 -13.01
N ILE A 149 2.49 -10.12 -12.30
CA ILE A 149 2.65 -9.46 -11.00
C ILE A 149 2.81 -10.54 -9.93
N ILE A 150 4.06 -10.77 -9.51
CA ILE A 150 4.43 -11.90 -8.65
C ILE A 150 5.19 -11.53 -7.38
N ILE A 151 5.94 -10.43 -7.33
CA ILE A 151 6.86 -10.12 -6.23
C ILE A 151 6.54 -8.72 -5.67
N PRO A 152 6.30 -8.60 -4.34
CA PRO A 152 6.17 -7.30 -3.67
C PRO A 152 7.41 -6.42 -3.89
N ASN A 153 7.19 -5.17 -4.31
CA ASN A 153 8.25 -4.26 -4.74
C ASN A 153 8.24 -2.91 -4.01
N LEU A 154 7.51 -2.81 -2.90
CA LEU A 154 7.56 -1.69 -1.95
C LEU A 154 7.97 -2.20 -0.56
N ILE A 155 8.52 -1.32 0.29
CA ILE A 155 8.76 -1.65 1.69
C ILE A 155 7.42 -2.02 2.35
N SER A 156 7.35 -3.23 2.89
CA SER A 156 6.13 -3.79 3.47
C SER A 156 6.00 -3.51 4.98
N SER A 157 4.77 -3.59 5.48
CA SER A 157 4.39 -3.46 6.89
C SER A 157 4.53 -2.07 7.51
N ALA A 158 5.72 -1.65 7.95
CA ALA A 158 5.94 -0.41 8.68
C ALA A 158 7.02 0.45 7.99
N PRO A 159 6.74 0.95 6.78
CA PRO A 159 7.76 1.52 5.92
C PRO A 159 8.37 2.82 6.46
N ASP A 160 7.60 3.70 7.11
CA ASP A 160 8.13 4.94 7.69
C ASP A 160 9.18 4.68 8.77
N ILE A 161 8.99 3.65 9.60
CA ILE A 161 9.97 3.23 10.61
C ILE A 161 11.23 2.68 9.95
N GLU A 162 11.05 1.89 8.88
CA GLU A 162 12.17 1.34 8.13
C GLU A 162 13.00 2.45 7.46
N ILE A 163 12.34 3.49 6.95
CA ILE A 163 12.98 4.66 6.35
C ILE A 163 13.76 5.47 7.37
N GLU A 164 13.17 5.73 8.55
CA GLU A 164 13.88 6.36 9.67
C GLU A 164 15.12 5.56 10.07
N ARG A 165 15.00 4.23 10.15
CA ARG A 165 16.12 3.32 10.46
C ARG A 165 17.22 3.35 9.40
N LEU A 166 16.85 3.43 8.12
CA LEU A 166 17.81 3.52 7.01
C LEU A 166 18.46 4.90 6.92
N GLY A 167 17.83 5.96 7.43
CA GLY A 167 18.31 7.34 7.31
C GLY A 167 18.33 7.83 5.86
N LYS A 168 17.45 7.31 5.00
CA LYS A 168 17.43 7.58 3.56
C LYS A 168 16.15 8.31 3.16
N THR A 169 16.26 9.23 2.20
CA THR A 169 15.09 9.86 1.54
C THR A 169 14.76 9.21 0.19
N HIS A 170 15.68 8.40 -0.33
CA HIS A 170 15.52 7.59 -1.53
C HIS A 170 15.99 6.15 -1.26
N VAL A 171 15.16 5.19 -1.63
CA VAL A 171 15.33 3.75 -1.37
C VAL A 171 15.46 3.02 -2.69
N THR A 172 16.56 2.30 -2.84
CA THR A 172 16.83 1.52 -4.06
C THR A 172 16.08 0.19 -4.03
N VAL A 173 16.01 -0.48 -5.19
CA VAL A 173 15.46 -1.85 -5.31
C VAL A 173 16.10 -2.81 -4.29
N ASP A 174 17.42 -2.70 -4.08
CA ASP A 174 18.13 -3.58 -3.15
C ASP A 174 17.83 -3.27 -1.69
N ASP A 175 17.56 -2.00 -1.35
CA ASP A 175 17.08 -1.62 -0.03
C ASP A 175 15.68 -2.19 0.24
N VAL A 176 14.77 -2.13 -0.74
CA VAL A 176 13.43 -2.73 -0.64
C VAL A 176 13.53 -4.24 -0.42
N LYS A 177 14.33 -4.94 -1.25
CA LYS A 177 14.55 -6.40 -1.11
C LYS A 177 15.08 -6.76 0.27
N ARG A 178 16.06 -6.00 0.76
CA ARG A 178 16.66 -6.20 2.09
C ARG A 178 15.65 -5.94 3.21
N ALA A 179 14.89 -4.84 3.15
CA ALA A 179 13.86 -4.52 4.11
C ALA A 179 12.78 -5.61 4.20
N ASN A 180 12.40 -6.18 3.05
CA ASN A 180 11.39 -7.24 2.97
C ASN A 180 11.94 -8.64 3.30
N SER A 181 13.24 -8.87 3.23
CA SER A 181 13.86 -10.20 3.45
C SER A 181 13.59 -10.79 4.85
N ARG A 182 13.26 -9.95 5.84
CA ARG A 182 12.93 -10.37 7.21
C ARG A 182 11.58 -11.07 7.34
N PHE A 183 10.67 -10.89 6.38
CA PHE A 183 9.34 -11.48 6.46
C PHE A 183 9.40 -12.97 6.15
N LYS A 184 8.81 -13.78 7.04
CA LYS A 184 8.78 -15.24 6.88
C LYS A 184 7.53 -15.70 6.14
N GLN A 185 6.45 -14.93 6.24
CA GLN A 185 5.16 -15.27 5.67
C GLN A 185 5.22 -15.28 4.14
N PRO A 186 4.65 -16.31 3.48
CA PRO A 186 4.73 -16.46 2.04
C PRO A 186 4.09 -15.30 1.28
N GLU A 187 3.04 -14.69 1.83
CA GLU A 187 2.34 -13.55 1.23
C GLU A 187 3.18 -12.27 1.12
N TYR A 188 4.27 -12.14 1.87
CA TYR A 188 5.24 -11.03 1.73
C TYR A 188 6.41 -11.36 0.80
N LYS A 189 6.56 -12.62 0.39
CA LYS A 189 7.63 -13.07 -0.52
C LYS A 189 7.17 -13.14 -1.97
N SER A 190 5.89 -13.48 -2.17
CA SER A 190 5.26 -13.57 -3.49
C SER A 190 3.77 -13.29 -3.38
N ILE A 191 3.17 -12.81 -4.47
CA ILE A 191 1.72 -12.69 -4.59
C ILE A 191 1.11 -14.09 -4.72
N LEU A 192 0.53 -14.56 -3.62
CA LEU A 192 -0.17 -15.83 -3.58
C LEU A 192 -1.45 -15.77 -4.42
N ARG A 193 -1.79 -16.89 -5.05
CA ARG A 193 -3.03 -17.07 -5.83
C ARG A 193 -3.92 -18.18 -5.27
N THR A 194 -3.47 -18.81 -4.19
CA THR A 194 -4.17 -19.85 -3.44
C THR A 194 -4.32 -19.39 -2.01
N GLU A 195 -5.38 -19.83 -1.35
CA GLU A 195 -5.68 -19.45 0.02
C GLU A 195 -4.55 -19.76 1.00
N VAL A 196 -4.37 -18.86 1.96
CA VAL A 196 -3.51 -19.05 3.13
C VAL A 196 -4.32 -19.80 4.19
N PRO A 197 -3.82 -20.91 4.75
CA PRO A 197 -4.50 -21.64 5.82
C PRO A 197 -4.69 -20.79 7.08
N ALA A 198 -5.81 -21.00 7.77
CA ALA A 198 -5.99 -20.46 9.12
C ALA A 198 -4.89 -20.98 10.07
N GLY A 199 -4.50 -20.17 11.04
CA GLY A 199 -3.36 -20.42 11.93
C GLY A 199 -2.00 -20.01 11.36
N SER A 200 -1.93 -19.52 10.12
CA SER A 200 -0.66 -19.11 9.49
C SER A 200 -0.04 -17.91 10.23
N TYR A 201 1.11 -18.11 10.85
CA TYR A 201 1.74 -17.12 11.74
C TYR A 201 1.86 -15.73 11.10
N GLY A 202 1.35 -14.71 11.81
CA GLY A 202 1.46 -13.31 11.39
C GLY A 202 0.62 -12.92 10.17
N SER A 203 -0.31 -13.78 9.73
CA SER A 203 -1.24 -13.50 8.64
C SER A 203 -2.57 -12.94 9.15
N SER A 204 -3.18 -12.01 8.39
CA SER A 204 -4.48 -11.43 8.73
C SER A 204 -5.63 -12.45 8.71
N VAL A 205 -5.46 -13.62 8.07
CA VAL A 205 -6.47 -14.69 8.05
C VAL A 205 -6.78 -15.25 9.44
N ASN A 206 -5.92 -14.98 10.43
CA ASN A 206 -6.12 -15.39 11.83
C ASN A 206 -6.97 -14.41 12.65
N CYS A 207 -7.36 -13.28 12.08
CA CYS A 207 -8.18 -12.30 12.78
C CYS A 207 -9.57 -12.86 13.10
N GLU A 208 -10.08 -12.57 14.30
CA GLU A 208 -11.46 -12.89 14.66
C GLU A 208 -12.43 -12.24 13.67
N GLU A 209 -13.54 -12.93 13.38
CA GLU A 209 -14.63 -12.36 12.60
C GLU A 209 -15.35 -11.27 13.40
N MET A 210 -15.55 -10.12 12.77
CA MET A 210 -16.26 -8.99 13.36
C MET A 210 -17.19 -8.35 12.34
N VAL A 211 -18.30 -7.81 12.83
CA VAL A 211 -19.27 -7.05 12.03
C VAL A 211 -19.40 -5.63 12.58
N TYR A 212 -19.55 -4.66 11.68
CA TYR A 212 -19.81 -3.28 12.08
C TYR A 212 -21.30 -3.11 12.38
N TYR A 213 -21.64 -2.85 13.64
CA TYR A 213 -23.02 -2.79 14.12
C TYR A 213 -23.21 -1.58 15.05
N LYS A 214 -24.16 -0.71 14.70
CA LYS A 214 -24.55 0.48 15.47
C LYS A 214 -23.37 1.36 15.92
N GLY A 215 -22.38 1.54 15.05
CA GLY A 215 -21.22 2.41 15.30
C GLY A 215 -20.00 1.72 15.92
N ALA A 216 -20.03 0.41 16.15
CA ALA A 216 -18.90 -0.33 16.71
C ALA A 216 -18.66 -1.67 15.99
N TRP A 217 -17.41 -2.13 16.00
CA TRP A 217 -17.07 -3.50 15.60
C TRP A 217 -17.35 -4.46 16.74
N VAL A 218 -18.17 -5.48 16.49
CA VAL A 218 -18.57 -6.48 17.48
C VAL A 218 -18.48 -7.89 16.89
N GLY A 219 -18.44 -8.91 17.73
CA GLY A 219 -18.53 -10.30 17.28
C GLY A 219 -19.87 -10.57 16.58
N PRO A 220 -19.93 -11.54 15.63
CA PRO A 220 -21.15 -11.87 14.89
C PRO A 220 -22.24 -12.48 15.80
N GLY A 221 -23.45 -12.66 15.25
CA GLY A 221 -24.55 -13.32 15.96
C GLY A 221 -25.07 -12.53 17.16
N ASP A 222 -25.38 -13.22 18.26
CA ASP A 222 -25.80 -12.63 19.55
C ASP A 222 -24.60 -12.45 20.50
N SER A 223 -23.58 -11.74 20.03
CA SER A 223 -22.39 -11.47 20.83
C SER A 223 -22.68 -10.50 21.98
N ILE A 224 -21.86 -10.55 23.05
CA ILE A 224 -21.93 -9.59 24.16
C ILE A 224 -21.84 -8.16 23.63
N GLY A 225 -20.93 -7.90 22.69
CA GLY A 225 -20.76 -6.58 22.08
C GLY A 225 -22.04 -6.09 21.41
N LYS A 226 -22.74 -6.95 20.65
CA LYS A 226 -24.01 -6.59 20.00
C LYS A 226 -25.08 -6.22 21.02
N ARG A 227 -25.27 -7.04 22.07
CA ARG A 227 -26.24 -6.75 23.15
C ARG A 227 -25.92 -5.45 23.89
N MET A 228 -24.64 -5.12 24.08
CA MET A 228 -24.23 -3.84 24.66
C MET A 228 -24.61 -2.66 23.77
N MET A 229 -24.40 -2.77 22.45
CA MET A 229 -24.78 -1.72 21.51
C MET A 229 -26.30 -1.53 21.43
N ASP A 230 -27.07 -2.61 21.49
CA ASP A 230 -28.54 -2.54 21.50
C ASP A 230 -29.10 -1.80 22.72
N ARG A 231 -28.44 -1.89 23.88
CA ARG A 231 -28.83 -1.16 25.09
C ARG A 231 -28.47 0.32 25.04
N ARG A 232 -27.39 0.70 24.34
CA ARG A 232 -26.93 2.10 24.21
C ARG A 232 -27.75 2.92 23.21
N SER A 233 -28.46 2.26 22.29
CA SER A 233 -29.30 2.92 21.27
C SER A 233 -30.78 3.01 21.64
N LYS A 234 -31.14 2.67 22.89
CA LYS A 234 -32.45 2.96 23.48
C LYS A 234 -32.39 4.29 24.22
#